data_AF-A0A960W5T8-F1
#
_entry.id   AF-A0A960W5T8-F1
#
_cell.length_a   1.000
_cell.length_b   1.000
_cell.length_c   1.000
_cell.angle_alpha   90.00
_cell.angle_beta   90.00
_cell.angle_gamma   90.00
#
_symmetry.space_group_name_H-M   'P 1'
#
loop_
_entity.id
_entity.type
_entity.pdbx_description
1 polymer ?
#
loop_
_entity_poly.entity_id
_entity_poly.type
_entity_poly.pdbx_seq_one_letter_code
_entity_poly.pdbx_strand_id
1 'polypeptide(L)'
;MKIGEKISVFKEYVLDFKYLLFDLEKTKIDEWKLSVKLKVVLSLLKEVRKQNFGENRLKEIIKLGREVFLSKDGLELLKRIILYVYHTTNMNTQKVKNILSETITEERTIEVMTTAERLILEGELKGKLETAINMFKLDIPEDLILKATGFSKADLFKKDKNGFHLEKLRAKKENRKLAIRTALKMRDKEFDLETIERVTELDIKWLKRFFKHISSRERQQG
;
A
#
# COMPACT_ATOMS: atom_id res chain seq x y z
N MET A 1 28.02 -42.78 -18.87
CA MET A 1 28.42 -42.12 -17.61
C MET A 1 27.16 -41.81 -16.83
N LYS A 2 26.96 -42.46 -15.67
CA LYS A 2 25.71 -42.38 -14.90
C LYS A 2 25.59 -41.01 -14.24
N ILE A 3 24.40 -40.42 -14.29
CA ILE A 3 24.06 -39.10 -13.73
C ILE A 3 24.33 -39.01 -12.20
N GLY A 4 24.55 -40.14 -11.52
CA GLY A 4 24.84 -40.20 -10.09
C GLY A 4 26.25 -39.82 -9.65
N GLU A 5 27.28 -39.88 -10.51
CA GLU A 5 28.67 -39.57 -10.09
C GLU A 5 28.97 -38.06 -10.03
N LYS A 6 28.25 -37.22 -10.79
CA LYS A 6 28.50 -35.76 -10.85
C LYS A 6 27.96 -34.97 -9.64
N ILE A 7 27.12 -35.57 -8.80
CA ILE A 7 26.53 -34.87 -7.63
C ILE A 7 27.54 -34.77 -6.47
N SER A 8 28.56 -35.63 -6.46
CA SER A 8 29.56 -35.70 -5.36
C SER A 8 30.34 -34.40 -5.15
N VAL A 9 30.70 -33.70 -6.23
CA VAL A 9 31.59 -32.53 -6.17
C VAL A 9 30.85 -31.26 -5.71
N PHE A 10 29.53 -31.21 -5.90
CA PHE A 10 28.71 -30.05 -5.53
C PHE A 10 28.03 -30.17 -4.17
N LYS A 11 28.14 -31.32 -3.49
CA LYS A 11 27.45 -31.59 -2.21
C LYS A 11 27.88 -30.62 -1.11
N GLU A 12 29.12 -30.14 -1.12
CA GLU A 12 29.62 -29.12 -0.18
C GLU A 12 29.11 -27.70 -0.48
N TYR A 13 28.59 -27.47 -1.69
CA TYR A 13 28.07 -26.17 -2.15
C TYR A 13 26.54 -26.11 -2.14
N VAL A 14 25.86 -27.24 -1.92
CA VAL A 14 24.41 -27.28 -1.75
C VAL A 14 24.09 -27.12 -0.27
N LEU A 15 23.46 -25.99 0.07
CA LEU A 15 22.93 -25.77 1.42
C LEU A 15 21.88 -26.84 1.75
N ASP A 16 22.20 -27.71 2.70
CA ASP A 16 21.25 -28.65 3.30
C ASP A 16 20.40 -27.91 4.34
N PHE A 17 19.39 -27.17 3.86
CA PHE A 17 18.36 -26.61 4.74
C PHE A 17 17.12 -27.50 4.76
N LYS A 18 16.51 -27.60 5.94
CA LYS A 18 15.21 -28.25 6.13
C LYS A 18 14.19 -27.21 6.57
N TYR A 19 13.03 -27.20 5.92
CA TYR A 19 11.91 -26.40 6.38
C TYR A 19 11.16 -27.14 7.47
N LEU A 20 10.97 -26.49 8.62
CA LEU A 20 10.10 -26.96 9.68
C LEU A 20 8.81 -26.16 9.64
N LEU A 21 7.70 -26.84 9.34
CA LEU A 21 6.36 -26.28 9.46
C LEU A 21 5.78 -26.75 10.80
N PHE A 22 5.28 -25.83 11.62
CA PHE A 22 4.68 -26.16 12.91
C PHE A 22 3.47 -25.28 13.20
N ASP A 23 2.53 -25.87 13.93
CA ASP A 23 1.32 -25.21 14.39
C ASP A 23 1.63 -24.37 15.64
N LEU A 24 1.70 -23.05 15.47
CA LEU A 24 2.01 -22.10 16.54
C LEU A 24 1.00 -22.14 17.68
N GLU A 25 -0.27 -22.46 17.43
CA GLU A 25 -1.30 -22.47 18.47
C GLU A 25 -1.02 -23.54 19.52
N LYS A 26 -0.64 -24.73 19.05
CA LYS A 26 -0.33 -25.91 19.89
C LYS A 26 1.09 -25.91 20.45
N THR A 27 1.93 -25.02 19.95
CA THR A 27 3.35 -24.96 20.32
C THR A 27 3.56 -24.26 21.66
N LYS A 28 4.33 -24.88 22.55
CA LYS A 28 4.84 -24.25 23.77
C LYS A 28 6.19 -23.57 23.49
N ILE A 29 6.12 -22.31 23.06
CA ILE A 29 7.27 -21.51 22.63
C ILE A 29 8.35 -21.42 23.73
N ASP A 30 7.95 -21.43 25.00
CA ASP A 30 8.88 -21.32 26.13
C ASP A 30 9.81 -22.52 26.28
N GLU A 31 9.36 -23.71 25.89
CA GLU A 31 10.14 -24.96 25.95
C GLU A 31 11.21 -25.03 24.86
N TRP A 32 11.15 -24.15 23.85
CA TRP A 32 12.10 -24.14 22.74
C TRP A 32 13.35 -23.33 23.08
N LYS A 33 14.50 -23.82 22.63
CA LYS A 33 15.80 -23.12 22.70
C LYS A 33 15.89 -22.04 21.62
N LEU A 34 15.11 -20.97 21.78
CA LEU A 34 15.08 -19.82 20.87
C LEU A 34 15.70 -18.58 21.51
N SER A 35 16.18 -17.67 20.67
CA SER A 35 16.54 -16.32 21.13
C SER A 35 15.31 -15.57 21.65
N VAL A 36 15.49 -14.69 22.64
CA VAL A 36 14.40 -13.88 23.21
C VAL A 36 13.65 -13.09 22.12
N LYS A 37 14.40 -12.52 21.16
CA LYS A 37 13.82 -11.85 19.99
C LYS A 37 12.83 -12.73 19.23
N LEU A 38 13.20 -13.98 18.97
CA LEU A 38 12.33 -14.91 18.24
C LEU A 38 11.14 -15.35 19.11
N LYS A 39 11.34 -15.60 20.41
CA LYS A 39 10.24 -15.91 21.34
C LYS A 39 9.18 -14.81 21.34
N VAL A 40 9.59 -13.54 21.46
CA VAL A 40 8.71 -12.38 21.42
C VAL A 40 7.90 -12.34 20.12
N VAL A 41 8.56 -12.49 18.97
CA VAL A 41 7.89 -12.45 17.65
C VAL A 41 6.89 -13.60 17.52
N LEU A 42 7.28 -14.83 17.86
CA LEU A 42 6.39 -15.98 17.76
C LEU A 42 5.22 -15.88 18.74
N SER A 43 5.45 -15.41 19.98
CA SER A 43 4.39 -15.19 20.96
C SER A 43 3.40 -14.14 20.46
N LEU A 44 3.87 -13.04 19.85
CA LEU A 44 2.99 -12.06 19.24
C LEU A 44 2.16 -12.67 18.09
N LEU A 45 2.81 -13.36 17.15
CA LEU A 45 2.13 -13.98 16.01
C LEU A 45 1.10 -15.03 16.46
N LYS A 46 1.40 -15.78 17.52
CA LYS A 46 0.52 -16.78 18.11
C LYS A 46 -0.72 -16.13 18.75
N GLU A 47 -0.56 -15.00 19.43
CA GLU A 47 -1.63 -14.43 20.27
C GLU A 47 -2.45 -13.34 19.58
N VAL A 48 -1.86 -12.51 18.71
CA VAL A 48 -2.46 -11.25 18.23
C VAL A 48 -3.82 -11.39 17.52
N ARG A 49 -4.07 -12.54 16.88
CA ARG A 49 -5.33 -12.79 16.14
C ARG A 49 -6.42 -13.44 16.98
N LYS A 50 -6.12 -13.80 18.23
CA LYS A 50 -7.12 -14.40 19.11
C LYS A 50 -8.10 -13.32 19.59
N GLN A 51 -9.38 -13.70 19.74
CA GLN A 51 -10.43 -12.76 20.16
C GLN A 51 -10.15 -12.12 21.54
N ASN A 52 -9.40 -12.81 22.40
CA ASN A 52 -9.04 -12.34 23.74
C ASN A 52 -7.66 -11.65 23.78
N PHE A 53 -7.04 -11.35 22.64
CA PHE A 53 -5.84 -10.53 22.62
C PHE A 53 -6.18 -9.12 23.11
N GLY A 54 -5.42 -8.65 24.09
CA GLY A 54 -5.67 -7.38 24.73
C GLY A 54 -4.45 -6.88 25.47
N GLU A 55 -4.67 -5.84 26.28
CA GLU A 55 -3.61 -5.07 26.93
C GLU A 55 -2.66 -5.94 27.77
N ASN A 56 -3.22 -6.86 28.58
CA ASN A 56 -2.42 -7.74 29.42
C ASN A 56 -1.49 -8.66 28.61
N ARG A 57 -1.99 -9.23 27.51
CA ARG A 57 -1.19 -10.12 26.65
C ARG A 57 -0.09 -9.36 25.93
N LEU A 58 -0.40 -8.17 25.41
CA LEU A 58 0.63 -7.31 24.83
C LEU A 58 1.67 -6.92 25.88
N LYS A 59 1.25 -6.53 27.09
CA LYS A 59 2.16 -6.19 28.20
C LYS A 59 3.09 -7.34 28.57
N GLU A 60 2.59 -8.57 28.64
CA GLU A 60 3.41 -9.77 28.87
C GLU A 60 4.46 -9.98 27.76
N ILE A 61 4.06 -9.84 26.50
CA ILE A 61 4.96 -9.95 25.35
C ILE A 61 6.03 -8.86 25.37
N ILE A 62 5.65 -7.62 25.71
CA ILE A 62 6.62 -6.52 25.79
C ILE A 62 7.60 -6.74 26.94
N LYS A 63 7.13 -7.20 28.10
CA LYS A 63 7.99 -7.56 29.23
C LYS A 63 8.99 -8.66 28.88
N LEU A 64 8.55 -9.70 28.17
CA LEU A 64 9.43 -10.78 27.69
C LEU A 64 10.59 -10.24 26.84
N GLY A 65 10.32 -9.24 26.00
CA GLY A 65 11.31 -8.64 25.11
C GLY A 65 12.06 -7.43 25.67
N ARG A 66 11.84 -7.03 26.93
CA ARG A 66 12.30 -5.74 27.45
C ARG A 66 13.78 -5.48 27.21
N GLU A 67 14.64 -6.42 27.58
CA GLU A 67 16.10 -6.29 27.41
C GLU A 67 16.48 -6.17 25.93
N VAL A 68 15.84 -6.96 25.06
CA VAL A 68 16.02 -6.87 23.61
C VAL A 68 15.64 -5.47 23.13
N PHE A 69 14.49 -4.94 23.56
CA PHE A 69 14.01 -3.63 23.14
C PHE A 69 14.81 -2.45 23.69
N LEU A 70 15.55 -2.62 24.78
CA LEU A 70 16.43 -1.60 25.34
C LEU A 70 17.84 -1.62 24.71
N SER A 71 18.17 -2.64 23.92
CA SER A 71 19.43 -2.68 23.17
C SER A 71 19.47 -1.62 22.05
N LYS A 72 20.66 -1.39 21.49
CA LYS A 72 20.89 -0.42 20.40
C LYS A 72 19.99 -0.68 19.20
N ASP A 73 19.87 -1.94 18.76
CA ASP A 73 19.10 -2.33 17.57
C ASP A 73 17.66 -2.79 17.89
N GLY A 74 17.34 -2.92 19.18
CA GLY A 74 16.04 -3.40 19.68
C GLY A 74 14.86 -2.50 19.39
N LEU A 75 15.12 -1.20 19.23
CA LEU A 75 14.09 -0.19 19.03
C LEU A 75 13.32 -0.40 17.73
N GLU A 76 14.04 -0.75 16.67
CA GLU A 76 13.45 -0.99 15.35
C GLU A 76 12.54 -2.22 15.36
N LEU A 77 12.91 -3.25 16.13
CA LEU A 77 12.05 -4.40 16.37
C LEU A 77 10.76 -3.98 17.10
N LEU A 78 10.89 -3.17 18.15
CA LEU A 78 9.73 -2.69 18.91
C LEU A 78 8.79 -1.85 18.04
N LYS A 79 9.33 -0.94 17.22
CA LYS A 79 8.56 -0.15 16.23
C LYS A 79 7.74 -1.06 15.32
N ARG A 80 8.35 -2.12 14.79
CA ARG A 80 7.68 -3.11 13.92
C ARG A 80 6.59 -3.89 14.64
N ILE A 81 6.85 -4.30 15.88
CA ILE A 81 5.85 -5.00 16.71
C ILE A 81 4.63 -4.12 16.95
N ILE A 82 4.84 -2.87 17.35
CA ILE A 82 3.75 -1.94 17.64
C ILE A 82 2.95 -1.61 16.37
N LEU A 83 3.64 -1.37 15.25
CA LEU A 83 2.98 -1.18 13.96
C LEU A 83 2.14 -2.40 13.57
N TYR A 84 2.65 -3.61 13.78
CA TYR A 84 1.92 -4.85 13.49
C TYR A 84 0.68 -5.02 14.38
N VAL A 85 0.77 -4.65 15.66
CA VAL A 85 -0.37 -4.63 16.58
C VAL A 85 -1.46 -3.68 16.05
N TYR A 86 -1.11 -2.46 15.63
CA TYR A 86 -2.08 -1.53 15.06
C TYR A 86 -2.70 -2.03 13.75
N HIS A 87 -1.94 -2.72 12.90
CA HIS A 87 -2.47 -3.28 11.66
C HIS A 87 -3.37 -4.49 11.87
N THR A 88 -3.15 -5.26 12.94
CA THR A 88 -3.85 -6.54 13.15
C THR A 88 -5.00 -6.42 14.16
N THR A 89 -5.02 -5.34 14.95
CA THR A 89 -5.97 -5.17 16.05
C THR A 89 -6.52 -3.74 16.07
N ASN A 90 -7.70 -3.55 16.67
CA ASN A 90 -8.29 -2.23 16.88
C ASN A 90 -7.83 -1.59 18.20
N MET A 91 -6.59 -1.85 18.64
CA MET A 91 -6.09 -1.37 19.93
C MET A 91 -5.90 0.16 19.90
N ASN A 92 -6.41 0.83 20.91
CA ASN A 92 -6.32 2.29 21.03
C ASN A 92 -4.87 2.73 21.33
N THR A 93 -4.43 3.80 20.67
CA THR A 93 -3.10 4.41 20.82
C THR A 93 -2.70 4.71 22.26
N GLN A 94 -3.62 5.24 23.07
CA GLN A 94 -3.38 5.56 24.47
C GLN A 94 -3.14 4.30 25.31
N LYS A 95 -3.83 3.20 25.00
CA LYS A 95 -3.65 1.92 25.70
C LYS A 95 -2.26 1.35 25.42
N VAL A 96 -1.84 1.37 24.15
CA VAL A 96 -0.49 0.95 23.77
C VAL A 96 0.57 1.83 24.45
N LYS A 97 0.37 3.15 24.46
CA LYS A 97 1.26 4.10 25.15
C LYS A 97 1.41 3.76 26.63
N ASN A 98 0.30 3.52 27.33
CA ASN A 98 0.31 3.15 28.75
C ASN A 98 1.10 1.85 28.98
N ILE A 99 0.87 0.82 28.16
CA ILE A 99 1.61 -0.45 28.25
C ILE A 99 3.12 -0.22 28.08
N LEU A 100 3.52 0.57 27.08
CA LEU A 100 4.92 0.88 26.84
C LEU A 100 5.53 1.66 28.01
N SER A 101 4.86 2.70 28.49
CA SER A 101 5.30 3.49 29.66
C SER A 101 5.50 2.65 30.91
N GLU A 102 4.73 1.56 31.09
CA GLU A 102 4.87 0.65 32.22
C GLU A 102 5.93 -0.45 32.03
N THR A 103 6.46 -0.63 30.82
CA THR A 103 7.32 -1.78 30.49
C THR A 103 8.71 -1.40 29.98
N ILE A 104 8.87 -0.20 29.41
CA ILE A 104 10.13 0.31 28.87
C ILE A 104 10.37 1.76 29.34
N THR A 105 11.44 2.40 28.88
CA THR A 105 11.73 3.79 29.23
C THR A 105 10.77 4.77 28.54
N GLU A 106 10.57 5.92 29.17
CA GLU A 106 9.74 7.00 28.61
C GLU A 106 10.27 7.49 27.25
N GLU A 107 11.58 7.70 27.13
CA GLU A 107 12.25 8.09 25.88
C GLU A 107 11.92 7.13 24.73
N ARG A 108 12.06 5.81 24.95
CA ARG A 108 11.74 4.82 23.92
C ARG A 108 10.25 4.74 23.64
N THR A 109 9.41 4.93 24.65
CA THR A 109 7.96 5.00 24.45
C THR A 109 7.61 6.14 23.50
N ILE A 110 8.14 7.33 23.74
CA ILE A 110 7.93 8.51 22.89
C ILE A 110 8.40 8.23 21.46
N GLU A 111 9.61 7.67 21.29
CA GLU A 111 10.16 7.43 19.96
C GLU A 111 9.35 6.39 19.15
N VAL A 112 8.89 5.32 19.81
CA VAL A 112 8.05 4.30 19.17
C VAL A 112 6.69 4.87 18.81
N MET A 113 6.04 5.59 19.72
CA MET A 113 4.71 6.13 19.50
C MET A 113 4.69 7.17 18.38
N THR A 114 5.64 8.12 18.38
CA THR A 114 5.77 9.13 17.32
C THR A 114 6.04 8.49 15.95
N THR A 115 6.86 7.45 15.91
CA THR A 115 7.13 6.72 14.66
C THR A 115 5.89 5.97 14.18
N ALA A 116 5.19 5.27 15.08
CA ALA A 116 3.98 4.52 14.73
C ALA A 116 2.86 5.44 14.24
N GLU A 117 2.60 6.55 14.93
CA GLU A 117 1.61 7.57 14.53
C GLU A 117 1.91 8.12 13.14
N ARG A 118 3.18 8.48 12.88
CA ARG A 118 3.59 8.95 11.55
C ARG A 118 3.35 7.89 10.47
N LEU A 119 3.71 6.63 10.71
CA LEU A 119 3.53 5.55 9.74
C LEU A 119 2.05 5.23 9.47
N ILE A 120 1.20 5.29 10.50
CA ILE A 120 -0.25 5.13 10.36
C ILE A 120 -0.82 6.27 9.50
N LEU A 121 -0.47 7.52 9.81
CA LEU A 121 -0.90 8.68 9.03
C LEU A 121 -0.43 8.61 7.58
N GLU A 122 0.83 8.23 7.33
CA GLU A 122 1.35 8.01 5.98
C GLU A 122 0.58 6.90 5.24
N GLY A 123 0.23 5.82 5.93
CA GLY A 123 -0.59 4.73 5.39
C GLY A 123 -2.00 5.19 5.00
N GLU A 124 -2.68 5.92 5.88
CA GLU A 124 -4.01 6.49 5.63
C GLU A 124 -4.00 7.47 4.46
N LEU A 125 -3.00 8.36 4.40
CA LEU A 125 -2.83 9.30 3.30
C LEU A 125 -2.59 8.58 1.97
N LYS A 126 -1.75 7.54 1.94
CA LYS A 126 -1.54 6.70 0.74
C LYS A 126 -2.84 6.03 0.30
N GLY A 127 -3.61 5.47 1.22
CA GLY A 127 -4.90 4.83 0.90
C GLY A 127 -5.92 5.82 0.32
N LYS A 128 -6.04 7.01 0.91
CA LYS A 128 -6.90 8.09 0.37
C LYS A 128 -6.44 8.54 -1.01
N LEU A 129 -5.14 8.64 -1.23
CA LEU A 129 -4.56 9.03 -2.51
C LEU A 129 -4.82 7.98 -3.60
N GLU A 130 -4.62 6.70 -3.30
CA GLU A 130 -4.92 5.62 -4.23
C GLU A 130 -6.41 5.62 -4.61
N THR A 131 -7.29 5.85 -3.64
CA THR A 131 -8.72 6.01 -3.87
C THR A 131 -9.00 7.20 -4.81
N ALA A 132 -8.39 8.36 -4.56
CA ALA A 132 -8.52 9.54 -5.41
C ALA A 132 -8.06 9.27 -6.85
N ILE A 133 -6.95 8.55 -7.02
CA ILE A 133 -6.42 8.17 -8.33
C ILE A 133 -7.40 7.26 -9.08
N ASN A 134 -7.99 6.28 -8.39
CA ASN A 134 -8.96 5.38 -8.99
C ASN A 134 -10.25 6.12 -9.38
N MET A 135 -10.75 7.01 -8.52
CA MET A 135 -11.90 7.87 -8.86
C MET A 135 -11.59 8.77 -10.07
N PHE A 136 -10.39 9.35 -10.13
CA PHE A 136 -9.98 10.15 -11.27
C PHE A 136 -9.94 9.33 -12.55
N LYS A 137 -9.45 8.08 -12.52
CA LYS A 137 -9.47 7.18 -13.69
C LYS A 137 -10.88 6.81 -14.15
N LEU A 138 -11.85 6.80 -13.23
CA LEU A 138 -13.27 6.55 -13.51
C LEU A 138 -14.05 7.79 -13.97
N ASP A 139 -13.34 8.88 -14.33
CA ASP A 139 -13.94 10.14 -14.78
C ASP A 139 -14.88 10.79 -13.75
N ILE A 140 -14.69 10.49 -12.46
CA ILE A 140 -15.40 11.20 -11.38
C ILE A 140 -14.95 12.67 -11.36
N PRO A 141 -15.89 13.63 -11.24
CA PRO A 141 -15.59 15.05 -11.12
C PRO A 141 -14.62 15.38 -9.98
N GLU A 142 -13.69 16.31 -10.22
CA GLU A 142 -12.62 16.70 -9.29
C GLU A 142 -13.18 17.20 -7.95
N ASP A 143 -14.25 17.98 -7.98
CA ASP A 143 -14.95 18.49 -6.78
C ASP A 143 -15.51 17.37 -5.90
N LEU A 144 -16.05 16.31 -6.52
CA LEU A 144 -16.54 15.13 -5.80
C LEU A 144 -15.39 14.32 -5.20
N ILE A 145 -14.27 14.21 -5.91
CA ILE A 145 -13.05 13.53 -5.39
C ILE A 145 -12.53 14.27 -4.16
N LEU A 146 -12.36 15.59 -4.24
CA LEU A 146 -11.90 16.42 -3.13
C LEU A 146 -12.82 16.29 -1.91
N LYS A 147 -14.14 16.31 -2.14
CA LYS A 147 -15.14 16.13 -1.07
C LYS A 147 -15.11 14.73 -0.46
N ALA A 148 -14.94 13.69 -1.27
CA ALA A 148 -14.94 12.30 -0.80
C ALA A 148 -13.67 11.93 -0.02
N THR A 149 -12.50 12.45 -0.43
CA THR A 149 -11.22 12.11 0.19
C THR A 149 -10.77 13.12 1.26
N GLY A 150 -11.37 14.31 1.28
CA GLY A 150 -10.98 15.42 2.16
C GLY A 150 -9.65 16.08 1.78
N PHE A 151 -9.15 15.83 0.56
CA PHE A 151 -7.93 16.47 0.09
C PHE A 151 -8.20 17.89 -0.40
N SER A 152 -7.21 18.77 -0.28
CA SER A 152 -7.19 20.01 -1.04
C SER A 152 -6.69 19.75 -2.47
N LYS A 153 -6.93 20.70 -3.39
CA LYS A 153 -6.32 20.65 -4.73
C LYS A 153 -4.80 20.59 -4.65
N ALA A 154 -4.19 21.35 -3.72
CA ALA A 154 -2.75 21.33 -3.54
C ALA A 154 -2.25 19.95 -3.11
N ASP A 155 -3.00 19.20 -2.32
CA ASP A 155 -2.58 17.87 -1.85
C ASP A 155 -2.62 16.82 -2.97
N LEU A 156 -3.61 16.88 -3.87
CA LEU A 156 -3.72 15.97 -5.01
C LEU A 156 -2.70 16.24 -6.13
N PHE A 157 -2.25 17.49 -6.26
CA PHE A 157 -1.35 17.93 -7.34
C PHE A 157 0.05 18.31 -6.87
N LYS A 158 0.38 18.11 -5.58
CA LYS A 158 1.74 18.34 -5.06
C LYS A 158 2.74 17.36 -5.67
N LYS A 159 3.98 17.85 -5.81
CA LYS A 159 5.13 17.08 -6.29
C LYS A 159 5.78 16.37 -5.10
N ASP A 160 5.60 15.05 -5.00
CA ASP A 160 6.32 14.19 -4.04
C ASP A 160 7.63 13.66 -4.69
N LYS A 161 8.59 13.24 -3.86
CA LYS A 161 9.78 12.42 -4.21
C LYS A 161 9.46 11.18 -5.07
N ASN A 162 8.22 10.69 -5.04
CA ASN A 162 7.69 9.55 -5.81
C ASN A 162 6.94 9.96 -7.12
N GLY A 163 6.90 11.24 -7.47
CA GLY A 163 6.36 11.77 -8.73
C GLY A 163 4.96 12.40 -8.65
N PHE A 164 4.62 13.23 -9.66
CA PHE A 164 3.33 13.93 -9.81
C PHE A 164 2.13 12.96 -9.73
N HIS A 165 1.28 13.07 -8.70
CA HIS A 165 0.23 12.08 -8.46
C HIS A 165 -0.92 12.13 -9.49
N LEU A 166 -1.38 13.31 -9.91
CA LEU A 166 -2.50 13.43 -10.86
C LEU A 166 -2.28 14.43 -12.01
N GLU A 167 -1.24 15.26 -11.96
CA GLU A 167 -1.04 16.33 -12.95
C GLU A 167 -0.84 15.79 -14.37
N LYS A 168 -0.07 14.72 -14.53
CA LYS A 168 0.12 14.04 -15.83
C LYS A 168 -1.18 13.44 -16.38
N LEU A 169 -2.01 12.86 -15.50
CA LEU A 169 -3.30 12.29 -15.89
C LEU A 169 -4.29 13.38 -16.29
N ARG A 170 -4.29 14.51 -15.56
CA ARG A 170 -5.08 15.70 -15.89
C ARG A 170 -4.68 16.30 -17.24
N ALA A 171 -3.39 16.53 -17.46
CA ALA A 171 -2.87 17.01 -18.73
C ALA A 171 -3.25 16.09 -19.90
N LYS A 172 -3.10 14.76 -19.72
CA LYS A 172 -3.50 13.76 -20.73
C LYS A 172 -5.00 13.81 -21.04
N LYS A 173 -5.86 13.99 -20.04
CA LYS A 173 -7.32 14.14 -20.24
C LYS A 173 -7.67 15.43 -20.97
N GLU A 174 -7.08 16.55 -20.57
CA GLU A 174 -7.34 17.84 -21.24
C GLU A 174 -6.86 17.84 -22.69
N ASN A 175 -5.68 17.28 -22.96
CA ASN A 175 -5.19 17.08 -24.32
C ASN A 175 -6.14 16.20 -25.14
N ARG A 176 -6.65 15.11 -24.57
CA ARG A 176 -7.62 14.24 -25.24
C ARG A 176 -8.96 14.96 -25.50
N LYS A 177 -9.47 15.75 -24.56
CA LYS A 177 -10.68 16.56 -24.76
C LYS A 177 -10.48 17.60 -25.87
N LEU A 178 -9.31 18.24 -25.92
CA LEU A 178 -8.96 19.19 -26.97
C LEU A 178 -8.90 18.49 -28.33
N ALA A 179 -8.22 17.35 -28.41
CA ALA A 179 -8.16 16.53 -29.62
C ALA A 179 -9.55 16.14 -30.12
N ILE A 180 -10.47 15.71 -29.24
CA ILE A 180 -11.86 15.39 -29.59
C ILE A 180 -12.60 16.63 -30.11
N ARG A 181 -12.46 17.79 -29.45
CA ARG A 181 -13.07 19.05 -29.91
C ARG A 181 -12.55 19.47 -31.28
N THR A 182 -11.25 19.32 -31.52
CA THR A 182 -10.63 19.60 -32.83
C THR A 182 -11.14 18.63 -33.88
N ALA A 183 -11.24 17.34 -33.57
CA ALA A 183 -11.79 16.32 -34.48
C ALA A 183 -13.24 16.62 -34.87
N LEU A 184 -14.08 17.06 -33.93
CA LEU A 184 -15.46 17.49 -34.22
C LEU A 184 -15.48 18.69 -35.18
N LYS A 185 -14.71 19.75 -34.90
CA LYS A 185 -14.62 20.92 -35.78
C LYS A 185 -14.11 20.60 -37.19
N MET A 186 -13.21 19.63 -37.31
CA MET A 186 -12.70 19.17 -38.61
C MET A 186 -13.74 18.31 -39.34
N ARG A 187 -14.49 17.45 -38.65
CA ARG A 187 -15.62 16.73 -39.23
C ARG A 187 -16.67 17.70 -39.79
N ASP A 188 -17.02 18.75 -39.06
CA ASP A 188 -18.01 19.75 -39.49
C ASP A 188 -17.56 20.53 -40.72
N LYS A 189 -16.25 20.58 -40.98
CA LYS A 189 -15.63 21.15 -42.18
C LYS A 189 -15.32 20.09 -43.26
N GLU A 190 -15.89 18.90 -43.13
CA GLU A 190 -15.79 17.80 -44.10
C GLU A 190 -14.35 17.30 -44.37
N PHE A 191 -13.44 17.45 -43.42
CA PHE A 191 -12.11 16.83 -43.52
C PHE A 191 -12.20 15.30 -43.46
N ASP A 192 -11.36 14.63 -44.25
CA ASP A 192 -11.25 13.18 -44.24
C ASP A 192 -10.64 12.65 -42.93
N LEU A 193 -10.88 11.37 -42.63
CA LEU A 193 -10.49 10.76 -41.36
C LEU A 193 -8.96 10.62 -41.18
N GLU A 194 -8.21 10.51 -42.27
CA GLU A 194 -6.74 10.39 -42.23
C GLU A 194 -6.12 11.75 -41.86
N THR A 195 -6.68 12.84 -42.40
CA THR A 195 -6.31 14.20 -42.02
C THR A 195 -6.65 14.49 -40.55
N ILE A 196 -7.82 14.03 -40.06
CA ILE A 196 -8.20 14.19 -38.65
C ILE A 196 -7.27 13.40 -37.72
N GLU A 197 -6.97 12.14 -38.03
CA GLU A 197 -6.04 11.31 -37.25
C GLU A 197 -4.66 11.98 -37.16
N ARG A 198 -4.11 12.45 -38.29
CA ARG A 198 -2.80 13.09 -38.33
C ARG A 198 -2.72 14.35 -37.47
N VAL A 199 -3.78 15.16 -37.42
CA VAL A 199 -3.79 16.42 -36.68
C VAL A 199 -4.10 16.22 -35.19
N THR A 200 -4.92 15.24 -34.85
CA THR A 200 -5.42 15.04 -33.48
C THR A 200 -4.71 13.91 -32.73
N GLU A 201 -3.91 13.11 -33.44
CA GLU A 201 -3.27 11.87 -32.96
C GLU A 201 -4.28 10.86 -32.38
N LEU A 202 -5.56 10.96 -32.76
CA LEU A 202 -6.61 10.03 -32.37
C LEU A 202 -6.68 8.88 -33.37
N ASP A 203 -6.57 7.65 -32.87
CA ASP A 203 -6.65 6.42 -33.68
C ASP A 203 -7.86 6.40 -34.63
N ILE A 204 -7.60 6.11 -35.91
CA ILE A 204 -8.63 6.12 -36.97
C ILE A 204 -9.76 5.12 -36.74
N LYS A 205 -9.49 3.95 -36.11
CA LYS A 205 -10.55 2.98 -35.78
C LYS A 205 -11.45 3.54 -34.68
N TRP A 206 -10.89 4.24 -33.70
CA TRP A 206 -11.64 4.95 -32.68
C TRP A 206 -12.49 6.07 -33.30
N LEU A 207 -11.91 6.92 -34.16
CA LEU A 207 -12.62 8.01 -34.85
C LEU A 207 -13.81 7.48 -35.67
N LYS A 208 -13.62 6.40 -36.44
CA LYS A 208 -14.70 5.73 -37.19
C LYS A 208 -15.86 5.31 -36.28
N ARG A 209 -15.57 4.70 -35.14
CA ARG A 209 -16.60 4.28 -34.17
C ARG A 209 -17.29 5.47 -33.52
N PHE A 210 -16.52 6.48 -33.13
CA PHE A 210 -17.00 7.68 -32.46
C PHE A 210 -17.98 8.47 -33.34
N PHE A 211 -17.61 8.80 -34.57
CA PHE A 211 -18.48 9.56 -35.48
C PHE A 211 -19.70 8.76 -35.95
N LYS A 212 -19.58 7.43 -36.10
CA LYS A 212 -20.73 6.56 -36.36
C LYS A 212 -21.76 6.66 -35.24
N HIS A 213 -21.30 6.66 -33.98
CA HIS A 213 -22.19 6.75 -32.81
C HIS A 213 -22.86 8.13 -32.69
N ILE A 214 -22.14 9.21 -33.00
CA ILE A 214 -22.73 10.56 -33.03
C ILE A 214 -23.81 10.66 -34.11
N SER A 215 -23.52 10.22 -35.33
CA SER A 215 -24.46 10.24 -36.46
C SER A 215 -25.73 9.41 -36.22
N SER A 216 -25.65 8.37 -35.38
CA SER A 216 -26.82 7.59 -34.96
C SER A 216 -27.67 8.30 -33.90
N ARG A 217 -27.06 9.12 -33.04
CA ARG A 217 -27.80 9.92 -32.04
C ARG A 217 -28.48 11.13 -32.66
N GLU A 218 -27.81 11.81 -33.60
CA GLU A 218 -28.38 12.95 -34.35
C GLU A 218 -29.65 12.55 -35.12
N ARG A 219 -29.68 11.33 -35.69
CA ARG A 219 -30.85 10.77 -36.41
C ARG A 219 -32.01 10.30 -35.53
N GLN A 220 -31.80 10.17 -34.22
CA GLN A 220 -32.86 9.78 -33.27
C GLN A 220 -33.49 10.97 -32.55
N GLN A 221 -32.94 12.17 -32.72
CA GLN A 221 -33.38 13.41 -32.06
C GLN A 221 -33.96 14.45 -33.03
N GLY A 222 -33.94 14.19 -34.34
CA GLY A 222 -34.60 14.99 -35.38
C GLY A 222 -35.71 14.19 -36.02
#